data_AF-A0A2V9CBP0-F1
#
_entry.id   AF-A0A2V9CBP0-F1
#
_cell.length_a   1.000
_cell.length_b   1.000
_cell.length_c   1.000
_cell.angle_alpha   90.00
_cell.angle_beta   90.00
_cell.angle_gamma   90.00
#
_symmetry.space_group_name_H-M   'P 1'
#
loop_
_entity.id
_entity.type
_entity.pdbx_description
1 polymer ?
#
loop_
_entity_poly.entity_id
_entity_poly.type
_entity_poly.pdbx_seq_one_letter_code
_entity_poly.pdbx_strand_id
1 'polypeptide(L)'
;FAEFNPQSLADFNATMLGDHSGHMRMVISYWDMAAALVNDGAISLELFSKSNGEHIGVFAKVELLLGEIRASYGPHYAASLEKLIDATPDGRKRSAAARERIKAIRAQVAARQTKAAQS
;
A
#
# COMPACT_ATOMS: atom_id res chain seq x y z
N PHE A 1 3.18 0.03 -9.59
CA PHE A 1 3.00 0.47 -8.19
C PHE A 1 4.32 0.88 -7.49
N ALA A 2 5.50 0.68 -8.09
CA ALA A 2 6.79 1.07 -7.48
C ALA A 2 6.92 2.59 -7.26
N GLU A 3 6.50 3.38 -8.23
CA GLU A 3 6.59 4.86 -8.23
C GLU A 3 5.53 5.54 -7.36
N PHE A 4 4.41 4.86 -7.10
CA PHE A 4 3.35 5.38 -6.22
C PHE A 4 3.81 5.39 -4.76
N ASN A 5 4.17 6.56 -4.23
CA ASN A 5 4.65 6.72 -2.85
C ASN A 5 4.17 8.06 -2.27
N PRO A 6 2.84 8.22 -2.09
CA PRO A 6 2.28 9.49 -1.66
C PRO A 6 2.81 9.88 -0.28
N GLN A 7 3.06 11.16 -0.05
CA GLN A 7 3.44 11.71 1.26
C GLN A 7 2.35 12.64 1.81
N SER A 8 1.34 12.93 1.01
CA SER A 8 0.19 13.77 1.32
C SER A 8 -1.05 13.29 0.56
N LEU A 9 -2.24 13.77 0.98
CA LEU A 9 -3.47 13.59 0.21
C LEU A 9 -3.36 14.20 -1.20
N ALA A 10 -2.60 15.29 -1.37
CA ALA A 10 -2.37 15.91 -2.68
C ALA A 10 -1.61 14.97 -3.63
N ASP A 11 -0.54 14.30 -3.16
CA ASP A 11 0.20 13.31 -3.96
C ASP A 11 -0.68 12.12 -4.33
N PHE A 12 -1.49 11.67 -3.38
CA PHE A 12 -2.47 10.61 -3.61
C PHE A 12 -3.47 11.02 -4.70
N ASN A 13 -4.03 12.22 -4.61
CA ASN A 13 -5.00 12.75 -5.57
C ASN A 13 -4.38 12.94 -6.96
N ALA A 14 -3.11 13.36 -7.04
CA ALA A 14 -2.40 13.48 -8.30
C ALA A 14 -2.33 12.13 -9.04
N THR A 15 -2.14 11.03 -8.32
CA THR A 15 -2.19 9.69 -8.93
C THR A 15 -3.64 9.26 -9.21
N MET A 16 -4.56 9.51 -8.27
CA MET A 16 -5.97 9.11 -8.34
C MET A 16 -6.73 9.77 -9.50
N LEU A 17 -6.29 10.94 -9.95
CA LEU A 17 -6.91 11.72 -11.02
C LEU A 17 -6.06 11.77 -12.29
N GLY A 18 -4.83 11.26 -12.25
CA GLY A 18 -3.92 11.24 -13.39
C GLY A 18 -3.98 9.93 -14.20
N ASP A 19 -3.07 9.80 -15.15
CA ASP A 19 -3.02 8.70 -16.12
C ASP A 19 -2.85 7.31 -15.47
N HIS A 20 -2.26 7.25 -14.27
CA HIS A 20 -2.08 6.00 -13.52
C HIS A 20 -3.23 5.64 -12.58
N SER A 21 -4.34 6.39 -12.62
CA SER A 21 -5.52 6.19 -11.75
C SER A 21 -6.05 4.76 -11.81
N GLY A 22 -6.23 4.21 -13.03
CA GLY A 22 -6.75 2.85 -13.21
C GLY A 22 -5.88 1.79 -12.53
N HIS A 23 -4.57 1.87 -12.70
CA HIS A 23 -3.63 0.94 -12.05
C HIS A 23 -3.66 1.04 -10.53
N MET A 24 -3.72 2.27 -10.00
CA MET A 24 -3.76 2.49 -8.56
C MET A 24 -5.04 1.92 -7.94
N ARG A 25 -6.20 2.23 -8.56
CA ARG A 25 -7.51 1.74 -8.10
C ARG A 25 -7.54 0.22 -8.10
N MET A 26 -7.12 -0.43 -9.19
CA MET A 26 -7.08 -1.89 -9.30
C MET A 26 -6.24 -2.54 -8.20
N VAL A 27 -5.01 -2.07 -7.98
CA VAL A 27 -4.12 -2.67 -6.96
C VAL A 27 -4.77 -2.61 -5.58
N ILE A 28 -5.29 -1.44 -5.19
CA ILE A 28 -5.87 -1.27 -3.85
C ILE A 28 -7.19 -2.04 -3.73
N SER A 29 -8.08 -1.97 -4.72
CA SER A 29 -9.37 -2.68 -4.66
C SER A 29 -9.22 -4.20 -4.66
N TYR A 30 -8.26 -4.75 -5.41
CA TYR A 30 -8.04 -6.20 -5.44
C TYR A 30 -7.42 -6.72 -4.15
N TRP A 31 -6.50 -5.97 -3.53
CA TRP A 31 -5.99 -6.34 -2.22
C TRP A 31 -7.04 -6.21 -1.12
N ASP A 32 -7.91 -5.21 -1.19
CA ASP A 32 -9.03 -5.08 -0.26
C ASP A 32 -10.04 -6.22 -0.40
N MET A 33 -10.35 -6.64 -1.63
CA MET A 33 -11.18 -7.83 -1.89
C MET A 33 -10.51 -9.12 -1.38
N ALA A 34 -9.23 -9.32 -1.66
CA ALA A 34 -8.50 -10.49 -1.18
C ALA A 34 -8.47 -10.54 0.35
N ALA A 35 -8.31 -9.39 0.99
CA ALA A 35 -8.40 -9.27 2.43
C ALA A 35 -9.79 -9.59 2.97
N ALA A 36 -10.87 -9.16 2.29
CA ALA A 36 -12.23 -9.52 2.66
C ALA A 36 -12.45 -11.03 2.64
N LEU A 37 -11.96 -11.74 1.61
CA LEU A 37 -12.03 -13.19 1.52
C LEU A 37 -11.34 -13.89 2.70
N VAL A 38 -10.21 -13.37 3.17
CA VAL A 38 -9.51 -13.90 4.35
C VAL A 38 -10.27 -13.59 5.63
N ASN A 39 -10.72 -12.35 5.78
CA ASN A 39 -11.45 -11.88 6.96
C ASN A 39 -12.76 -12.64 7.18
N ASP A 40 -13.41 -13.08 6.10
CA ASP A 40 -14.65 -13.87 6.13
C ASP A 40 -14.38 -15.39 6.20
N GLY A 41 -13.12 -15.82 6.22
CA GLY A 41 -12.72 -17.21 6.36
C GLY A 41 -12.80 -18.06 5.09
N ALA A 42 -13.06 -17.45 3.92
CA ALA A 42 -13.02 -18.15 2.63
C ALA A 42 -11.61 -18.62 2.27
N ILE A 43 -10.58 -17.92 2.77
CA ILE A 43 -9.17 -18.30 2.70
C ILE A 43 -8.58 -18.20 4.11
N SER A 44 -7.87 -19.23 4.59
CA SER A 44 -7.25 -19.15 5.90
C SER A 44 -6.12 -18.12 5.93
N LEU A 45 -5.96 -17.42 7.05
CA LEU A 45 -4.88 -16.44 7.25
C LEU A 45 -3.50 -17.07 7.04
N GLU A 46 -3.32 -18.32 7.47
CA GLU A 46 -2.07 -19.07 7.27
C GLU A 46 -1.77 -19.29 5.79
N LEU A 47 -2.73 -19.82 5.01
CA LEU A 47 -2.55 -20.05 3.58
C LEU A 47 -2.31 -18.73 2.85
N PHE A 48 -3.06 -17.68 3.19
CA PHE A 48 -2.89 -16.37 2.58
C PHE A 48 -1.50 -15.79 2.86
N SER A 49 -1.04 -15.86 4.12
CA SER A 49 0.26 -15.33 4.56
C SER A 49 1.43 -16.11 3.95
N LYS A 50 1.26 -17.42 3.73
CA LYS A 50 2.26 -18.26 3.06
C LYS A 50 2.41 -17.92 1.58
N SER A 51 1.31 -17.57 0.91
CA SER A 51 1.29 -17.30 -0.52
C SER A 51 1.57 -15.84 -0.89
N ASN A 52 1.31 -14.90 0.02
CA ASN A 52 1.32 -13.46 -0.29
C ASN A 52 2.11 -12.65 0.74
N GLY A 53 2.81 -11.61 0.26
CA GLY A 53 3.46 -10.61 1.12
C GLY A 53 3.31 -9.16 0.63
N GLU A 54 2.96 -8.95 -0.64
CA GLU A 54 2.94 -7.63 -1.26
C GLU A 54 1.89 -6.68 -0.63
N HIS A 55 0.76 -7.23 -0.18
CA HIS A 55 -0.32 -6.48 0.47
C HIS A 55 0.16 -5.60 1.64
N ILE A 56 1.19 -6.02 2.37
CA ILE A 56 1.79 -5.25 3.47
C ILE A 56 2.45 -3.97 2.91
N GLY A 57 3.17 -4.08 1.80
CA GLY A 57 3.79 -2.93 1.14
C GLY A 57 2.76 -2.00 0.49
N VAL A 58 1.67 -2.55 -0.04
CA VAL A 58 0.54 -1.76 -0.56
C VAL A 58 -0.12 -0.98 0.57
N PHE A 59 -0.45 -1.64 1.67
CA PHE A 59 -1.04 -1.00 2.84
C PHE A 59 -0.12 0.08 3.42
N ALA A 60 1.18 -0.23 3.57
CA ALA A 60 2.18 0.70 4.09
C ALA A 60 2.22 2.05 3.35
N LYS A 61 1.92 2.07 2.05
CA LYS A 61 1.91 3.28 1.21
C LYS A 61 0.70 4.19 1.45
N VAL A 62 -0.40 3.67 1.99
CA VAL A 62 -1.64 4.43 2.23
C VAL A 62 -1.98 4.57 3.71
N GLU A 63 -1.42 3.74 4.58
CA GLU A 63 -1.76 3.63 6.00
C GLU A 63 -1.82 4.98 6.72
N LEU A 64 -0.79 5.82 6.56
CA LEU A 64 -0.70 7.10 7.26
C LEU A 64 -1.67 8.16 6.72
N LEU A 65 -2.26 7.94 5.54
CA LEU A 65 -3.19 8.84 4.88
C LEU A 65 -4.64 8.34 4.95
N LEU A 66 -4.90 7.17 5.56
CA LEU A 66 -6.22 6.55 5.53
C LEU A 66 -7.33 7.45 6.09
N GLY A 67 -7.05 8.24 7.13
CA GLY A 67 -8.03 9.20 7.68
C GLY A 67 -8.48 10.22 6.63
N GLU A 68 -7.53 10.87 5.97
CA GLU A 68 -7.78 11.88 4.93
C GLU A 68 -8.41 11.27 3.66
N ILE A 69 -7.93 10.09 3.26
CA ILE A 69 -8.46 9.36 2.11
C ILE A 69 -9.92 8.97 2.38
N ARG A 70 -10.23 8.44 3.56
CA ARG A 70 -11.61 8.04 3.92
C ARG A 70 -12.56 9.22 4.03
N ALA A 71 -12.08 10.37 4.52
CA ALA A 71 -12.85 11.61 4.52
C ALA A 71 -13.20 12.08 3.10
N SER A 72 -12.33 11.82 2.11
CA SER A 72 -12.52 12.27 0.72
C SER A 72 -13.26 11.28 -0.17
N TYR A 73 -13.00 9.97 0.01
CA TYR A 73 -13.43 8.91 -0.92
C TYR A 73 -14.41 7.92 -0.30
N GLY A 74 -14.62 7.98 1.01
CA GLY A 74 -15.60 7.15 1.72
C GLY A 74 -14.97 6.29 2.84
N PRO A 75 -15.75 5.97 3.88
CA PRO A 75 -15.25 5.36 5.11
C PRO A 75 -14.68 3.95 4.93
N HIS A 76 -15.07 3.25 3.86
CA HIS A 76 -14.67 1.87 3.60
C HIS A 76 -13.37 1.73 2.81
N TYR A 77 -12.70 2.84 2.45
CA TYR A 77 -11.47 2.76 1.69
C TYR A 77 -10.41 1.90 2.40
N ALA A 78 -9.98 0.82 1.73
CA ALA A 78 -9.01 -0.16 2.22
C ALA A 78 -9.33 -0.77 3.61
N ALA A 79 -10.61 -0.81 4.00
CA ALA A 79 -11.02 -1.22 5.34
C ALA A 79 -10.78 -2.72 5.59
N SER A 80 -11.01 -3.58 4.60
CA SER A 80 -10.75 -5.01 4.73
C SER A 80 -9.25 -5.30 4.77
N LEU A 81 -8.47 -4.59 3.94
CA LEU A 81 -7.02 -4.67 3.94
C LEU A 81 -6.44 -4.23 5.29
N GLU A 82 -6.94 -3.13 5.87
CA GLU A 82 -6.55 -2.70 7.21
C GLU A 82 -6.83 -3.78 8.26
N LYS A 83 -8.05 -4.33 8.28
CA LYS A 83 -8.43 -5.39 9.22
C LYS A 83 -7.54 -6.63 9.09
N LEU A 84 -7.18 -7.01 7.86
CA LEU A 84 -6.27 -8.14 7.62
C LEU A 84 -4.87 -7.85 8.17
N ILE A 85 -4.36 -6.62 8.01
CA ILE A 85 -3.06 -6.22 8.58
C ILE A 85 -3.09 -6.30 10.10
N ASP A 86 -4.18 -5.91 10.75
CA ASP A 86 -4.35 -6.02 12.20
C ASP A 86 -4.45 -7.48 12.67
N ALA A 87 -5.05 -8.37 11.89
CA ALA A 87 -5.13 -9.80 12.18
C ALA A 87 -3.82 -10.56 11.90
N THR A 88 -2.94 -10.01 11.06
CA THR A 88 -1.68 -10.64 10.67
C THR A 88 -0.66 -10.55 11.81
N PRO A 89 0.06 -11.63 12.15
CA PRO A 89 1.15 -11.59 13.14
C PRO A 89 2.17 -10.50 12.81
N ASP A 90 2.39 -9.60 13.78
CA ASP A 90 3.23 -8.41 13.67
C ASP A 90 2.88 -7.48 12.48
N GLY A 91 1.65 -7.54 11.95
CA GLY A 91 1.28 -6.87 10.70
C GLY A 91 1.56 -5.37 10.68
N ARG A 92 1.21 -4.64 11.74
CA ARG A 92 1.55 -3.20 11.87
C ARG A 92 3.05 -2.93 11.95
N LYS A 93 3.82 -3.77 12.65
CA LYS A 93 5.29 -3.66 12.69
C LYS A 93 5.89 -3.93 11.31
N ARG A 94 5.38 -4.91 10.58
CA ARG A 94 5.79 -5.25 9.21
C ARG A 94 5.44 -4.12 8.24
N SER A 95 4.28 -3.48 8.39
CA SER A 95 3.89 -2.30 7.61
C SER A 95 4.84 -1.13 7.86
N ALA A 96 5.18 -0.85 9.12
CA ALA A 96 6.16 0.18 9.48
C ALA A 96 7.54 -0.12 8.88
N ALA A 97 8.02 -1.36 8.98
CA ALA A 97 9.28 -1.77 8.37
C ALA A 97 9.24 -1.66 6.83
N ALA A 98 8.11 -1.97 6.21
CA ALA A 98 7.92 -1.80 4.77
C ALA A 98 8.01 -0.33 4.34
N ARG A 99 7.45 0.61 5.11
CA ARG A 99 7.61 2.05 4.85
C ARG A 99 9.07 2.47 4.85
N GLU A 100 9.84 2.08 5.87
CA GLU A 100 11.27 2.42 5.94
C GLU A 100 12.06 1.81 4.79
N ARG A 101 11.76 0.56 4.41
CA ARG A 101 12.37 -0.08 3.25
C ARG A 101 12.05 0.65 1.95
N ILE A 102 10.80 1.06 1.74
CA ILE A 102 10.38 1.83 0.56
C ILE A 102 11.14 3.15 0.50
N LYS A 103 11.23 3.87 1.62
CA LYS A 103 11.99 5.13 1.73
C LYS A 103 13.46 4.93 1.36
N ALA A 104 14.10 3.89 1.90
CA ALA A 104 15.49 3.56 1.61
C ALA A 104 15.72 3.23 0.12
N ILE A 105 14.86 2.41 -0.49
CA ILE A 105 14.95 2.06 -1.91
C ILE A 105 14.81 3.32 -2.78
N ARG A 106 13.85 4.20 -2.47
CA ARG A 106 13.67 5.47 -3.20
C ARG A 106 14.91 6.34 -3.14
N ALA A 107 15.51 6.48 -1.96
CA ALA A 107 16.74 7.25 -1.79
C ALA A 107 17.89 6.66 -2.63
N GLN A 108 18.03 5.34 -2.66
CA GLN A 108 19.04 4.66 -3.49
C GLN A 108 18.82 4.86 -4.98
N VAL A 109 17.57 4.77 -5.45
CA VAL A 109 17.21 4.99 -6.87
C VAL A 109 17.52 6.43 -7.27
N ALA A 110 17.12 7.41 -6.45
CA ALA A 110 17.42 8.82 -6.70
C ALA A 110 18.94 9.06 -6.79
N ALA A 111 19.71 8.51 -5.84
CA ALA A 111 21.16 8.66 -5.84
C ALA A 111 21.84 8.05 -7.09
N ARG A 112 21.33 6.92 -7.60
CA ARG A 112 21.82 6.31 -8.84
C ARG A 112 21.51 7.18 -10.07
N GLN A 113 20.32 7.77 -10.12
CA GLN A 113 19.93 8.68 -11.21
C GLN A 113 20.78 9.95 -11.22
N THR A 114 21.05 10.54 -10.04
CA THR A 114 21.95 11.70 -9.94
C THR A 114 23.36 11.38 -10.43
N LYS A 115 23.91 10.22 -10.05
CA LYS A 115 25.24 9.80 -10.51
C LYS A 115 25.30 9.57 -12.03
N ALA A 116 24.27 8.93 -12.60
CA ALA A 116 24.19 8.68 -14.04
C ALA A 116 24.00 9.96 -14.87
N ALA A 117 23.38 11.00 -14.30
CA ALA A 117 23.22 12.31 -14.96
C ALA A 117 24.48 13.18 -14.90
N GLN A 118 25.46 12.81 -14.06
CA GLN A 118 26.74 13.52 -13.87
C GLN A 118 27.91 12.87 -14.62
N SER A 119 27.70 11.69 -15.22
CA SER A 119 28.66 10.94 -16.05
C SER A 119 28.32 11.09 -17.52
#